data_AF-A0A1Y3AZV8-F1
#
_entry.id   AF-A0A1Y3AZV8-F1
#
_cell.length_a   1.000
_cell.length_b   1.000
_cell.length_c   1.000
_cell.angle_alpha   90.00
_cell.angle_beta   90.00
_cell.angle_gamma   90.00
#
_symmetry.space_group_name_H-M   'P 1'
#
loop_
_entity.id
_entity.type
_entity.pdbx_description
1 polymer ?
#
loop_
_entity_poly.entity_id
_entity_poly.type
_entity_poly.pdbx_seq_one_letter_code
_entity_poly.pdbx_strand_id
1 'polypeptide(L)'
;MNLSQKKFAIPGDPKFPLNNMYSKPRNTVEADEMRNYMMQMRQECSTRLIDLIWPSSNVGGNQTSPSKWWICFARRKFLNIQLNEVDIY
;
A
#
# COMPACT_ATOMS: atom_id res chain seq x y z
N MET A 1 2.79 -13.84 -3.68
CA MET A 1 3.71 -12.68 -3.65
C MET A 1 3.10 -11.63 -2.73
N ASN A 2 3.78 -11.22 -1.66
CA ASN A 2 3.23 -10.33 -0.63
C ASN A 2 3.55 -8.86 -0.98
N LEU A 3 2.54 -8.09 -1.40
CA LEU A 3 2.68 -6.67 -1.79
C LEU A 3 3.23 -5.81 -0.64
N SER A 4 2.86 -6.11 0.60
CA SER A 4 3.24 -5.28 1.75
C SER A 4 4.76 -5.26 2.01
N GLN A 5 5.46 -6.35 1.66
CA GLN A 5 6.90 -6.52 1.82
C GLN A 5 7.72 -5.96 0.65
N LYS A 6 7.07 -5.48 -0.42
CA LYS A 6 7.76 -4.91 -1.58
C LYS A 6 8.40 -3.58 -1.26
N LYS A 7 9.45 -3.25 -2.01
CA LYS A 7 10.16 -1.98 -1.96
C LYS A 7 9.41 -0.96 -2.80
N PHE A 8 8.88 0.07 -2.16
CA PHE A 8 8.23 1.20 -2.82
C PHE A 8 9.14 2.43 -2.79
N ALA A 9 8.96 3.30 -3.77
CA ALA A 9 9.58 4.61 -3.80
C ALA A 9 9.14 5.44 -2.58
N ILE A 10 10.07 6.17 -1.96
CA ILE A 10 9.82 7.10 -0.86
C ILE A 10 10.03 8.55 -1.33
N PRO A 11 9.61 9.57 -0.57
CA PRO A 11 9.95 10.97 -0.88
C PRO A 11 11.45 11.16 -1.20
N GLY A 12 11.73 11.81 -2.32
CA GLY A 12 13.08 11.98 -2.88
C GLY A 12 13.45 10.98 -3.97
N ASP A 13 12.81 9.80 -4.04
CA ASP A 13 13.04 8.83 -5.11
C ASP A 13 12.40 9.33 -6.43
N PRO A 14 13.03 9.12 -7.60
CA PRO A 14 12.49 9.59 -8.89
C PRO A 14 11.12 9.02 -9.23
N LYS A 15 10.80 7.81 -8.77
CA LYS A 15 9.53 7.12 -9.03
C LYS A 15 8.42 7.49 -8.03
N PHE A 16 8.69 8.36 -7.05
CA PHE A 16 7.69 8.79 -6.06
C PHE A 16 6.82 9.94 -6.61
N PRO A 17 5.49 9.75 -6.74
CA PRO A 17 4.63 10.70 -7.46
C PRO A 17 4.33 12.01 -6.70
N LEU A 18 4.66 12.10 -5.41
CA LEU A 18 4.31 13.24 -4.54
C LEU A 18 5.53 14.00 -4.01
N ASN A 19 6.64 14.01 -4.75
CA ASN A 19 7.88 14.70 -4.34
C ASN A 19 7.70 16.21 -4.09
N ASN A 20 6.72 16.86 -4.74
CA ASN A 20 6.44 18.27 -4.52
C ASN A 20 5.68 18.57 -3.23
N MET A 21 5.11 17.55 -2.57
CA MET A 21 4.33 17.71 -1.34
C MET A 21 5.06 17.18 -0.10
N TYR A 22 5.96 16.22 -0.26
CA TYR A 22 6.67 15.60 0.86
C TYR A 22 8.17 15.88 0.79
N SER A 23 8.73 16.24 1.94
CA SER A 23 10.17 16.41 2.12
C SER A 23 10.90 15.08 1.96
N LYS A 24 12.01 15.09 1.21
CA LYS A 24 12.95 13.96 1.19
C LYS A 24 13.61 13.78 2.58
N PRO A 25 13.98 12.54 2.95
CA PRO A 25 14.83 12.29 4.12
C PRO A 25 16.13 13.11 4.06
N ARG A 26 16.63 13.53 5.22
CA ARG A 26 17.84 14.37 5.31
C ARG A 26 19.13 13.59 5.04
N ASN A 27 19.15 12.32 5.44
CA ASN A 27 20.33 11.45 5.32
C ASN A 27 19.90 9.99 5.09
N THR A 28 20.88 9.12 4.86
CA THR A 28 20.66 7.69 4.58
C THR A 28 19.99 6.95 5.75
N VAL A 29 20.33 7.30 6.99
CA VAL A 29 19.76 6.67 8.18
C VAL A 29 18.25 6.93 8.27
N GLU A 30 17.84 8.20 8.09
CA GLU A 30 16.43 8.59 8.06
C GLU A 30 15.71 7.96 6.85
N ALA A 31 16.40 7.82 5.72
CA ALA A 31 15.82 7.15 4.55
C ALA A 31 15.53 5.66 4.82
N ASP A 32 16.45 4.95 5.47
CA ASP A 32 16.26 3.55 5.84
C ASP A 32 15.18 3.39 6.91
N GLU A 33 15.14 4.27 7.91
CA GLU A 33 14.08 4.32 8.91
C GLU A 33 12.70 4.54 8.25
N MET A 34 12.60 5.51 7.34
CA MET A 34 11.35 5.78 6.61
C MET A 34 10.92 4.57 5.76
N ARG A 35 11.85 3.87 5.09
CA ARG A 35 11.53 2.66 4.32
C ARG A 35 10.97 1.56 5.22
N ASN A 36 11.60 1.33 6.38
CA ASN A 36 11.16 0.33 7.34
C ASN A 36 9.79 0.68 7.94
N TYR A 37 9.60 1.94 8.33
CA TYR A 37 8.33 2.44 8.85
C TYR A 37 7.19 2.28 7.84
N MET A 38 7.40 2.71 6.59
CA MET A 38 6.41 2.56 5.53
C MET A 38 6.11 1.08 5.21
N MET A 39 7.11 0.20 5.32
CA MET A 39 6.91 -1.24 5.15
C MET A 39 6.04 -1.83 6.27
N GLN A 40 6.32 -1.47 7.53
CA GLN A 40 5.51 -1.90 8.67
C GLN A 40 4.06 -1.42 8.52
N MET A 41 3.87 -0.15 8.14
CA MET A 41 2.54 0.41 7.89
C MET A 41 1.77 -0.36 6.82
N ARG A 42 2.45 -0.75 5.72
CA ARG A 42 1.82 -1.57 4.68
C ARG A 42 1.41 -2.95 5.19
N GLN A 43 2.24 -3.60 6.00
CA GLN A 43 1.95 -4.93 6.55
C GLN A 43 0.73 -4.86 7.47
N GLU A 44 0.73 -3.92 8.42
CA GLU A 44 -0.37 -3.71 9.35
C GLU A 44 -1.69 -3.35 8.64
N CYS A 45 -1.62 -2.45 7.65
CA CYS A 45 -2.78 -2.07 6.86
C CYS A 45 -3.31 -3.24 6.02
N SER A 46 -2.42 -4.01 5.39
CA SER A 46 -2.81 -5.18 4.59
C SER A 46 -3.54 -6.22 5.44
N THR A 47 -3.07 -6.49 6.66
CA THR A 47 -3.72 -7.44 7.57
C THR A 47 -5.13 -6.98 7.94
N ARG A 48 -5.28 -5.72 8.37
CA ARG A 48 -6.60 -5.18 8.76
C ARG A 48 -7.56 -5.07 7.58
N LEU A 49 -7.05 -4.79 6.38
CA LEU A 49 -7.85 -4.65 5.17
C LEU A 49 -8.48 -5.99 4.75
N ILE A 50 -7.79 -7.11 4.95
CA ILE A 50 -8.32 -8.44 4.64
C ILE A 50 -9.62 -8.71 5.40
N ASP A 51 -9.66 -8.40 6.70
CA ASP A 51 -10.84 -8.59 7.55
C ASP A 51 -12.04 -7.74 7.09
N LEU A 52 -11.79 -6.57 6.49
CA LEU A 52 -12.82 -5.67 5.95
C LEU A 52 -13.34 -6.13 4.59
N ILE A 53 -12.48 -6.70 3.75
CA ILE A 53 -12.85 -7.18 2.40
C ILE A 53 -13.54 -8.54 2.47
N TRP A 54 -13.07 -9.44 3.36
CA TRP A 54 -13.63 -10.77 3.60
C TRP A 54 -14.17 -10.90 5.03
N PRO A 55 -15.29 -10.22 5.36
CA PRO A 55 -15.89 -10.38 6.68
C PRO A 55 -16.34 -11.83 6.90
N SER A 56 -16.12 -12.37 8.10
CA SER A 56 -16.50 -13.74 8.46
C SER A 56 -18.02 -13.98 8.45
N SER A 57 -18.81 -12.90 8.44
CA SER A 57 -20.27 -12.89 8.46
C SER A 57 -20.94 -13.17 7.11
N ASN A 58 -20.21 -13.72 6.13
CA ASN A 58 -20.82 -14.29 4.92
C ASN A 58 -21.59 -15.57 5.30
N VAL A 59 -22.76 -15.38 5.90
CA VAL A 59 -23.75 -16.39 6.26
C VAL A 59 -24.38 -16.91 4.98
N GLY A 60 -23.97 -18.11 4.57
CA GLY A 60 -24.48 -18.78 3.37
C GLY A 60 -23.43 -19.58 2.58
N GLY A 61 -22.63 -20.40 3.26
CA GLY A 61 -21.86 -21.49 2.65
C GLY A 61 -20.68 -21.14 1.72
N ASN A 62 -20.56 -19.91 1.23
CA ASN A 62 -19.47 -19.50 0.34
C ASN A 62 -18.67 -18.35 0.93
N GLN A 63 -17.71 -18.72 1.79
CA GLN A 63 -16.74 -17.85 2.46
C GLN A 63 -15.68 -17.25 1.50
N THR A 64 -16.00 -17.12 0.21
CA THR A 64 -15.00 -17.03 -0.87
C THR A 64 -14.99 -15.70 -1.60
N SER A 65 -16.01 -14.86 -1.49
CA SER A 65 -16.13 -13.65 -2.32
C SER A 65 -15.79 -12.35 -1.58
N PRO A 66 -15.00 -11.43 -2.18
CA PRO A 66 -14.70 -10.13 -1.60
C PRO A 66 -15.94 -9.22 -1.59
N SER A 67 -16.02 -8.32 -0.62
CA SER A 67 -17.05 -7.30 -0.54
C SER A 67 -17.05 -6.38 -1.77
N LYS A 68 -18.16 -6.38 -2.52
CA LYS A 68 -18.34 -5.52 -3.70
C LYS A 68 -18.17 -4.02 -3.39
N TRP A 69 -18.48 -3.61 -2.17
CA TRP A 69 -18.39 -2.21 -1.71
C TRP A 69 -16.95 -1.75 -1.51
N TRP A 70 -16.01 -2.68 -1.36
CA TRP A 70 -14.58 -2.40 -1.37
C TRP A 70 -13.99 -2.54 -2.78
N ILE A 71 -14.32 -3.61 -3.50
CA ILE A 71 -13.75 -3.90 -4.83
C ILE A 71 -14.14 -2.85 -5.88
N CYS A 72 -15.28 -2.17 -5.74
CA CYS A 72 -15.67 -1.10 -6.67
C CYS A 72 -14.67 0.07 -6.71
N PHE A 73 -13.78 0.20 -5.72
CA PHE A 73 -12.71 1.19 -5.69
C PHE A 73 -11.39 0.72 -6.32
N ALA A 74 -11.22 -0.56 -6.68
CA ALA A 74 -9.94 -1.12 -7.11
C ALA A 74 -9.33 -0.42 -8.35
N ARG A 75 -10.16 0.17 -9.21
CA ARG A 75 -9.70 0.92 -10.41
C ARG A 75 -9.64 2.44 -10.21
N ARG A 76 -10.04 2.94 -9.05
CA ARG A 76 -10.03 4.38 -8.74
C ARG A 76 -8.68 4.76 -8.14
N LYS A 77 -7.99 5.71 -8.76
CA LYS A 77 -6.72 6.23 -8.28
C LYS A 77 -6.95 7.52 -7.49
N PHE A 78 -6.60 7.51 -6.21
CA PHE A 78 -6.61 8.73 -5.40
C PHE A 78 -5.64 9.76 -6.01
N LEU A 79 -6.06 11.02 -6.13
CA LEU A 79 -5.32 12.12 -6.78
C LEU A 79 -4.79 11.81 -8.20
N ASN A 80 -5.37 10.81 -8.89
CA ASN A 80 -4.89 10.31 -10.17
C ASN A 80 -3.40 9.86 -10.16
N ILE A 81 -2.91 9.40 -9.01
CA ILE A 81 -1.52 8.91 -8.83
C ILE A 81 -1.50 7.44 -8.41
N GLN A 82 -0.32 6.82 -8.52
CA GLN A 82 -0.08 5.45 -8.09
C GLN A 82 1.32 5.32 -7.48
N LEU A 83 1.44 4.53 -6.41
CA LEU A 83 2.72 4.18 -5.82
C LEU A 83 3.39 3.08 -6.66
N ASN A 84 4.64 3.31 -7.03
CA ASN A 84 5.42 2.39 -7.86
C ASN A 84 6.41 1.58 -7.00
N GLU A 85 6.51 0.28 -7.29
CA GLU A 85 7.60 -0.55 -6.76
C GLU A 85 8.92 -0.13 -7.42
N VAL A 86 10.01 -0.18 -6.66
CA VAL A 86 11.33 0.23 -7.12
C VAL A 86 11.88 -0.76 -8.16
N ASP A 87 11.60 -2.05 -7.96
CA ASP A 87 12.21 -3.19 -8.68
C ASP A 87 11.51 -3.57 -10.01
N ILE A 88 10.60 -2.73 -10.52
CA ILE A 88 10.00 -2.95 -11.84
C ILE A 88 10.92 -2.33 -12.89
N TYR A 89 11.58 -3.18 -13.68
CA TYR A 89 12.26 -2.83 -14.94
C TYR A 89 11.22 -2.51 -16.01
#